data_AF-A0A5C4JDT0-F1
#
_entry.id   AF-A0A5C4JDT0-F1
#
_cell.length_a   1.000
_cell.length_b   1.000
_cell.length_c   1.000
_cell.angle_alpha   90.00
_cell.angle_beta   90.00
_cell.angle_gamma   90.00
#
_symmetry.space_group_name_H-M   'P 1'
#
loop_
_entity.id
_entity.type
_entity.pdbx_description
1 polymer ?
#
loop_
_entity_poly.entity_id
_entity_poly.type
_entity_poly.pdbx_seq_one_letter_code
_entity_poly.pdbx_strand_id
1 'polypeptide(L)'
;MSGIARELVERAGVDVDVLIQRLTAAARAKLAAHYRYTILHAGLATLMGARLQELLMDVRAEHHNHFDVLVTRIYELDGRLPDDLGHFAATDLADENLPDGIGDSPDALVTALIDSTRRATRIYTHLCELTEDKDLRTYDLAQAILFEESEHEAWFYEFLGTGPPPRFQRGFRGRSPYVTRLPASDPADPDAPGP
;
A
#
# COMPACT_ATOMS: atom_id res chain seq x y z
N MET A 1 9.26 -13.88 -18.30
CA MET A 1 10.07 -13.31 -17.21
C MET A 1 10.55 -14.47 -16.34
N SER A 2 11.66 -14.30 -15.62
CA SER A 2 12.62 -15.37 -15.30
C SER A 2 12.17 -16.31 -14.18
N GLY A 3 11.95 -17.59 -14.50
CA GLY A 3 11.72 -18.65 -13.51
C GLY A 3 12.84 -18.82 -12.47
N ILE A 4 14.01 -18.20 -12.68
CA ILE A 4 15.12 -18.18 -11.72
C ILE A 4 14.74 -17.40 -10.46
N ALA A 5 13.98 -16.31 -10.57
CA ALA A 5 13.61 -15.51 -9.38
C ALA A 5 12.74 -16.34 -8.43
N ARG A 6 11.72 -17.01 -8.98
CA ARG A 6 10.89 -17.95 -8.23
C ARG A 6 11.70 -19.12 -7.66
N GLU A 7 12.53 -19.77 -8.48
CA GLU A 7 13.37 -20.90 -8.05
C GLU A 7 14.27 -20.55 -6.86
N LEU A 8 14.92 -19.39 -6.87
CA LEU A 8 15.80 -18.96 -5.79
C LEU A 8 15.04 -18.76 -4.47
N VAL A 9 13.82 -18.20 -4.54
CA VAL A 9 12.97 -17.98 -3.36
C VAL A 9 12.44 -19.32 -2.81
N GLU A 10 12.04 -20.24 -3.68
CA GLU A 10 11.64 -21.60 -3.29
C GLU A 10 12.81 -22.35 -2.62
N ARG A 11 14.02 -22.26 -3.18
CA ARG A 11 15.24 -22.86 -2.62
C ARG A 11 15.64 -22.28 -1.27
N ALA A 12 15.28 -21.03 -1.00
CA ALA A 12 15.45 -20.39 0.30
C ALA A 12 14.41 -20.83 1.35
N GLY A 13 13.48 -21.72 0.97
CA GLY A 13 12.49 -22.31 1.88
C GLY A 13 11.22 -21.49 2.05
N VAL A 14 10.93 -20.56 1.13
CA VAL A 14 9.65 -19.83 1.10
C VAL A 14 8.66 -20.59 0.23
N ASP A 15 7.45 -20.81 0.73
CA ASP A 15 6.32 -21.24 -0.08
C ASP A 15 5.88 -20.06 -0.97
N VAL A 16 6.33 -20.08 -2.23
CA VAL A 16 6.08 -18.97 -3.17
C VAL A 16 4.61 -18.82 -3.51
N ASP A 17 3.83 -19.90 -3.53
CA ASP A 17 2.39 -19.79 -3.82
C ASP A 17 1.66 -19.11 -2.67
N VAL A 18 2.01 -19.44 -1.42
CA VAL A 18 1.50 -18.71 -0.24
C VAL A 18 1.96 -17.25 -0.24
N LEU A 19 3.22 -16.98 -0.63
CA LEU A 19 3.71 -15.61 -0.74
C LEU A 19 2.92 -14.81 -1.80
N ILE A 20 2.72 -15.36 -2.99
CA ILE A 20 1.93 -14.74 -4.07
C ILE A 20 0.50 -14.47 -3.62
N GLN A 21 -0.14 -15.40 -2.91
CA GLN A 21 -1.49 -15.21 -2.38
C GLN A 21 -1.54 -14.01 -1.42
N ARG A 22 -0.56 -13.87 -0.52
CA ARG A 22 -0.47 -12.74 0.42
C ARG A 22 -0.19 -11.42 -0.27
N LEU A 23 0.74 -11.39 -1.23
CA LEU A 23 1.03 -10.20 -2.04
C LEU A 23 -0.20 -9.78 -2.86
N THR A 24 -0.93 -10.75 -3.42
CA THR A 24 -2.17 -10.50 -4.18
C THR A 24 -3.25 -9.90 -3.28
N ALA A 25 -3.41 -10.40 -2.06
CA ALA A 25 -4.34 -9.83 -1.09
C ALA A 25 -3.93 -8.39 -0.69
N ALA A 26 -2.64 -8.15 -0.47
CA ALA A 26 -2.13 -6.81 -0.18
C ALA A 26 -2.36 -5.85 -1.37
N ALA A 27 -2.09 -6.27 -2.61
CA ALA A 27 -2.35 -5.46 -3.80
C ALA A 27 -3.84 -5.09 -3.91
N ARG A 28 -4.73 -6.04 -3.66
CA ARG A 28 -6.17 -5.80 -3.65
C ARG A 28 -6.58 -4.74 -2.63
N ALA A 29 -6.06 -4.83 -1.40
CA ALA A 29 -6.30 -3.85 -0.36
C ALA A 29 -5.85 -2.43 -0.79
N LYS A 30 -4.68 -2.32 -1.43
CA LYS A 30 -4.16 -1.03 -1.93
C LYS A 30 -5.01 -0.43 -3.04
N LEU A 31 -5.44 -1.23 -4.01
CA LEU A 31 -6.34 -0.75 -5.06
C LEU A 31 -7.71 -0.34 -4.49
N ALA A 32 -8.26 -1.13 -3.57
CA ALA A 32 -9.51 -0.81 -2.90
C ALA A 32 -9.42 0.47 -2.06
N ALA A 33 -8.30 0.70 -1.37
CA ALA A 33 -8.04 1.92 -0.63
C ALA A 33 -7.92 3.13 -1.57
N HIS A 34 -7.15 3.01 -2.66
CA HIS A 34 -7.03 4.06 -3.68
C HIS A 34 -8.40 4.48 -4.24
N TYR A 35 -9.25 3.51 -4.59
CA TYR A 35 -10.62 3.75 -5.06
C TYR A 35 -11.49 4.42 -3.99
N ARG A 36 -11.51 3.87 -2.76
CA ARG A 36 -12.28 4.44 -1.63
C ARG A 36 -11.90 5.89 -1.36
N TYR A 37 -10.60 6.19 -1.28
CA TYR A 37 -10.12 7.55 -1.02
C TYR A 37 -10.47 8.50 -2.16
N THR A 38 -10.52 8.02 -3.41
CA THR A 38 -11.02 8.81 -4.54
C THR A 38 -12.47 9.23 -4.35
N ILE A 39 -13.34 8.31 -3.93
CA ILE A 39 -14.75 8.62 -3.67
C ILE A 39 -14.92 9.51 -2.44
N LEU A 40 -14.21 9.23 -1.35
CA LEU A 40 -14.25 10.06 -0.14
C LEU A 40 -13.86 11.50 -0.47
N HIS A 41 -12.75 11.68 -1.20
CA HIS A 41 -12.30 12.99 -1.63
C HIS A 41 -13.35 13.71 -2.51
N ALA A 42 -13.97 13.00 -3.45
CA ALA A 42 -14.98 13.61 -4.34
C ALA A 42 -16.31 13.91 -3.63
N GLY A 43 -16.79 13.01 -2.78
CA GLY A 43 -18.12 13.07 -2.17
C GLY A 43 -18.17 13.89 -0.88
N LEU A 44 -17.05 14.03 -0.17
CA LEU A 44 -17.00 14.71 1.12
C LEU A 44 -16.19 16.01 1.10
N ALA A 45 -15.75 16.49 -0.07
CA ALA A 45 -14.96 17.72 -0.18
C ALA A 45 -15.58 18.92 0.58
N THR A 46 -16.91 19.05 0.60
CA THR A 46 -17.57 20.16 1.31
C THR A 46 -17.63 19.98 2.83
N LEU A 47 -17.51 18.75 3.34
CA LEU A 47 -17.51 18.40 4.77
C LEU A 47 -16.08 18.34 5.33
N MET A 48 -15.11 18.06 4.47
CA MET A 48 -13.72 17.86 4.83
C MET A 48 -12.94 19.15 4.63
N GLY A 49 -12.44 19.75 5.70
CA GLY A 49 -11.55 20.91 5.59
C GLY A 49 -10.31 20.61 4.75
N ALA A 50 -9.70 21.64 4.15
CA ALA A 50 -8.58 21.52 3.20
C ALA A 50 -7.44 20.61 3.69
N ARG A 51 -7.10 20.69 4.98
CA ARG A 51 -6.06 19.86 5.61
C ARG A 51 -6.32 18.36 5.46
N LEU A 52 -7.57 17.91 5.63
CA LEU A 52 -7.88 16.49 5.52
C LEU A 52 -7.95 16.05 4.07
N GLN A 53 -8.41 16.93 3.17
CA GLN A 53 -8.40 16.64 1.73
C GLN A 53 -6.97 16.40 1.22
N GLU A 54 -6.05 17.30 1.54
CA GLU A 54 -4.62 17.16 1.19
C GLU A 54 -4.05 15.85 1.73
N LEU A 55 -4.31 15.55 3.00
CA LEU A 55 -3.83 14.30 3.61
C LEU A 55 -4.38 13.05 2.89
N LEU A 56 -5.68 13.01 2.56
CA LEU A 56 -6.25 11.88 1.82
C LEU A 56 -5.71 11.79 0.39
N MET A 57 -5.43 12.92 -0.26
CA MET A 57 -4.83 12.93 -1.59
C MET A 57 -3.44 12.31 -1.58
N ASP A 58 -2.62 12.65 -0.57
CA ASP A 58 -1.28 12.11 -0.39
C ASP A 58 -1.34 10.59 -0.16
N VAL A 59 -2.10 10.13 0.84
CA VAL A 59 -2.25 8.70 1.16
C VAL A 59 -2.80 7.90 -0.02
N ARG A 60 -3.75 8.48 -0.78
CA ARG A 60 -4.27 7.86 -2.01
C ARG A 60 -3.20 7.65 -3.06
N ALA A 61 -2.31 8.63 -3.25
CA ALA A 61 -1.21 8.52 -4.21
C ALA A 61 -0.24 7.42 -3.79
N GLU A 62 0.08 7.33 -2.50
CA GLU A 62 0.98 6.29 -1.99
C GLU A 62 0.37 4.89 -2.12
N HIS A 63 -0.93 4.72 -1.85
CA HIS A 63 -1.62 3.45 -2.11
C HIS A 63 -1.59 3.01 -3.58
N HIS A 64 -1.59 3.94 -4.53
CA HIS A 64 -1.43 3.60 -5.95
C HIS A 64 -0.01 3.05 -6.21
N ASN A 65 1.01 3.75 -5.73
CA ASN A 65 2.40 3.30 -5.88
C ASN A 65 2.62 1.93 -5.22
N HIS A 66 2.02 1.69 -4.04
CA HIS A 66 2.07 0.39 -3.35
C HIS A 66 1.46 -0.72 -4.19
N PHE A 67 0.31 -0.45 -4.82
CA PHE A 67 -0.34 -1.41 -5.71
C PHE A 67 0.58 -1.80 -6.86
N ASP A 68 1.18 -0.82 -7.54
CA ASP A 68 2.02 -1.06 -8.72
C ASP A 68 3.26 -1.90 -8.40
N VAL A 69 3.94 -1.61 -7.29
CA VAL A 69 5.12 -2.41 -6.91
C VAL A 69 4.75 -3.82 -6.46
N LEU A 70 3.61 -4.01 -5.80
CA LEU A 70 3.12 -5.33 -5.43
C LEU A 70 2.77 -6.15 -6.68
N VAL A 71 2.07 -5.56 -7.65
CA VAL A 71 1.76 -6.19 -8.94
C VAL A 71 3.05 -6.61 -9.63
N THR A 72 4.02 -5.70 -9.72
CA THR A 72 5.33 -6.01 -10.32
C THR A 72 5.96 -7.21 -9.65
N ARG A 73 6.01 -7.23 -8.31
CA ARG A 73 6.63 -8.33 -7.56
C ARG A 73 5.89 -9.66 -7.72
N ILE A 74 4.55 -9.64 -7.79
CA ILE A 74 3.75 -10.84 -8.06
C ILE A 74 4.15 -11.45 -9.40
N TYR A 75 4.32 -10.63 -10.44
CA TYR A 75 4.69 -11.11 -11.78
C TYR A 75 6.17 -11.54 -11.87
N GLU A 76 7.08 -10.91 -11.12
CA GLU A 76 8.48 -11.35 -10.97
C GLU A 76 8.58 -12.76 -10.35
N LEU A 77 7.62 -13.14 -9.49
CA LEU A 77 7.51 -14.46 -8.85
C LEU A 77 6.69 -15.47 -9.68
N ASP A 78 6.41 -15.16 -10.95
CA ASP A 78 5.54 -15.94 -11.84
C ASP A 78 4.07 -16.07 -11.38
N GLY A 79 3.63 -15.24 -10.43
CA GLY A 79 2.22 -15.07 -10.09
C GLY A 79 1.46 -14.28 -11.16
N ARG A 80 0.13 -14.39 -11.17
CA ARG A 80 -0.75 -13.64 -12.07
C ARG A 80 -1.97 -13.12 -11.32
N LEU A 81 -2.35 -11.89 -11.62
CA LEU A 81 -3.62 -11.34 -11.19
C LEU A 81 -4.72 -11.74 -12.18
N PRO A 82 -5.98 -11.84 -11.74
CA PRO A 82 -7.12 -11.95 -12.65
C PRO A 82 -7.19 -10.80 -13.66
N ASP A 83 -7.53 -11.11 -14.90
CA ASP A 83 -7.78 -10.09 -15.94
C ASP A 83 -9.11 -9.34 -15.70
N ASP A 84 -10.06 -9.98 -15.00
CA ASP A 84 -11.34 -9.39 -14.63
C ASP A 84 -11.25 -8.69 -13.27
N LEU A 85 -11.54 -7.39 -13.25
CA LEU A 85 -11.53 -6.58 -12.03
C LEU A 85 -12.57 -7.09 -11.02
N GLY A 86 -13.72 -7.57 -11.48
CA GLY A 86 -14.74 -8.14 -10.61
C GLY A 86 -14.21 -9.35 -9.84
N HIS A 87 -13.56 -10.28 -10.54
CA HIS A 87 -12.92 -11.45 -9.94
C HIS A 87 -11.78 -11.07 -9.01
N PHE A 88 -10.96 -10.09 -9.41
CA PHE A 88 -9.92 -9.56 -8.53
C PHE A 88 -10.52 -8.98 -7.25
N ALA A 89 -11.64 -8.25 -7.32
CA ALA A 89 -12.26 -7.60 -6.18
C ALA A 89 -13.18 -8.50 -5.33
N ALA A 90 -13.69 -9.61 -5.87
CA ALA A 90 -14.74 -10.44 -5.25
C ALA A 90 -14.31 -11.26 -4.02
N THR A 91 -13.03 -11.26 -3.65
CA THR A 91 -12.56 -11.93 -2.42
C THR A 91 -12.87 -11.04 -1.22
N ASP A 92 -13.32 -11.64 -0.11
CA ASP A 92 -13.88 -10.92 1.03
C ASP A 92 -12.95 -9.82 1.57
N LEU A 93 -13.33 -8.57 1.29
CA LEU A 93 -12.72 -7.34 1.81
C LEU A 93 -13.55 -6.80 2.98
N ALA A 94 -14.38 -7.62 3.64
CA ALA A 94 -15.25 -7.17 4.73
C ALA A 94 -14.51 -6.33 5.79
N ASP A 95 -13.27 -6.71 6.13
CA ASP A 95 -12.44 -6.01 7.11
C ASP A 95 -11.85 -4.67 6.61
N GLU A 96 -12.00 -4.36 5.32
CA GLU A 96 -11.56 -3.13 4.68
C GLU A 96 -12.71 -2.13 4.48
N ASN A 97 -13.97 -2.55 4.67
CA ASN A 97 -15.09 -1.63 4.52
C ASN A 97 -15.09 -0.57 5.62
N LEU A 98 -15.30 0.68 5.22
CA LEU A 98 -15.57 1.74 6.18
C LEU A 98 -17.01 1.60 6.69
N PRO A 99 -17.26 1.86 7.98
CA PRO A 99 -18.61 1.95 8.52
C PRO A 99 -19.51 2.90 7.72
N ASP A 100 -20.82 2.60 7.67
CA ASP A 100 -21.81 3.50 7.09
C ASP A 100 -21.84 4.85 7.81
N GLY A 101 -22.10 5.94 7.06
CA GLY A 101 -22.22 7.29 7.63
C GLY A 101 -20.90 7.91 8.12
N ILE A 102 -19.75 7.26 7.87
CA ILE A 102 -18.47 7.75 8.40
C ILE A 102 -18.03 9.10 7.81
N GLY A 103 -18.61 9.49 6.67
CA GLY A 103 -18.37 10.79 6.04
C GLY A 103 -18.96 11.98 6.79
N ASP A 104 -19.83 11.74 7.78
CA ASP A 104 -20.51 12.79 8.54
C ASP A 104 -19.61 13.38 9.65
N SER A 105 -18.50 12.71 9.98
CA SER A 105 -17.53 13.17 10.99
C SER A 105 -16.10 12.94 10.51
N PRO A 106 -15.31 14.00 10.27
CA PRO A 106 -13.89 13.90 9.94
C PRO A 106 -13.10 13.05 10.96
N ASP A 107 -13.37 13.21 12.25
CA ASP A 107 -12.67 12.48 13.31
C ASP A 107 -13.02 10.99 13.30
N ALA A 108 -14.29 10.64 13.04
CA ALA A 108 -14.71 9.24 12.92
C ALA A 108 -14.06 8.57 11.70
N LEU A 109 -14.02 9.27 10.56
CA LEU A 109 -13.31 8.79 9.37
C LEU A 109 -11.84 8.55 9.68
N VAL A 110 -11.14 9.54 10.21
CA VAL A 110 -9.70 9.42 10.51
C VAL A 110 -9.43 8.32 11.53
N THR A 111 -10.30 8.11 12.51
CA THR A 111 -10.20 6.98 13.44
C THR A 111 -10.28 5.63 12.73
N ALA A 112 -11.22 5.45 11.79
CA ALA A 112 -11.29 4.22 11.01
C ALA A 112 -10.09 4.03 10.07
N LEU A 113 -9.51 5.12 9.56
CA LEU A 113 -8.28 5.06 8.77
C LEU A 113 -7.07 4.62 9.61
N ILE A 114 -6.96 5.04 10.87
CA ILE A 114 -5.95 4.55 11.82
C ILE A 114 -6.07 3.03 12.04
N ASP A 115 -7.30 2.52 12.19
CA ASP A 115 -7.48 1.08 12.32
C ASP A 115 -7.11 0.32 11.03
N SER A 116 -7.30 0.95 9.87
CA SER A 116 -6.85 0.43 8.58
C SER A 116 -5.32 0.38 8.48
N THR A 117 -4.61 1.44 8.86
CA THR A 117 -3.14 1.46 8.82
C THR A 117 -2.56 0.42 9.79
N ARG A 118 -3.14 0.25 10.98
CA ARG A 118 -2.72 -0.81 11.92
C ARG A 118 -2.89 -2.23 11.36
N ARG A 119 -3.95 -2.48 10.60
CA ARG A 119 -4.12 -3.77 9.89
C ARG A 119 -3.02 -3.93 8.84
N ALA A 120 -2.75 -2.89 8.05
CA ALA A 120 -1.68 -2.90 7.05
C ALA A 120 -0.30 -3.15 7.69
N THR A 121 0.03 -2.48 8.80
CA THR A 121 1.27 -2.69 9.55
C THR A 121 1.45 -4.17 9.90
N ARG A 122 0.44 -4.85 10.45
CA ARG A 122 0.51 -6.28 10.77
C ARG A 122 0.75 -7.15 9.53
N ILE A 123 0.07 -6.84 8.42
CA ILE A 123 0.22 -7.57 7.15
C ILE A 123 1.68 -7.45 6.65
N TYR A 124 2.22 -6.23 6.61
CA TYR A 124 3.57 -6.02 6.09
C TYR A 124 4.66 -6.50 7.05
N THR A 125 4.47 -6.42 8.37
CA THR A 125 5.35 -7.08 9.34
C THR A 125 5.41 -8.59 9.09
N HIS A 126 4.25 -9.25 8.92
CA HIS A 126 4.20 -10.68 8.62
C HIS A 126 4.87 -11.02 7.27
N LEU A 127 4.74 -10.16 6.25
CA LEU A 127 5.46 -10.32 4.98
C LEU A 127 6.97 -10.19 5.15
N CYS A 128 7.45 -9.24 5.94
CA CYS A 128 8.86 -9.13 6.29
C CYS A 128 9.34 -10.42 6.99
N GLU A 129 8.64 -10.89 8.01
CA GLU A 129 8.99 -12.14 8.73
C GLU A 129 9.02 -13.37 7.80
N LEU A 130 8.09 -13.46 6.84
CA LEU A 130 8.04 -14.56 5.88
C LEU A 130 9.27 -14.58 4.95
N THR A 131 9.82 -13.41 4.64
CA THR A 131 10.82 -13.20 3.57
C THR A 131 12.21 -12.85 4.07
N GLU A 132 12.36 -12.58 5.37
CA GLU A 132 13.63 -12.26 6.02
C GLU A 132 14.67 -13.35 5.76
N ASP A 133 15.88 -12.92 5.37
CA ASP A 133 17.02 -13.76 4.98
C ASP A 133 16.76 -14.81 3.88
N LYS A 134 15.62 -14.72 3.17
CA LYS A 134 15.21 -15.68 2.14
C LYS A 134 14.89 -15.04 0.80
N ASP A 135 14.10 -13.97 0.82
CA ASP A 135 13.70 -13.20 -0.35
C ASP A 135 13.90 -11.71 -0.07
N LEU A 136 15.15 -11.27 -0.22
CA LEU A 136 15.55 -9.89 0.06
C LEU A 136 14.79 -8.87 -0.81
N ARG A 137 14.38 -9.25 -2.03
CA ARG A 137 13.62 -8.37 -2.91
C ARG A 137 12.21 -8.12 -2.37
N THR A 138 11.50 -9.16 -1.95
CA THR A 138 10.17 -9.00 -1.34
C THR A 138 10.26 -8.37 0.05
N TYR A 139 11.28 -8.73 0.85
CA TYR A 139 11.51 -8.13 2.16
C TYR A 139 11.68 -6.62 2.06
N ASP A 140 12.55 -6.16 1.16
CA ASP A 140 12.83 -4.74 0.96
C ASP A 140 11.58 -3.96 0.51
N LEU A 141 10.75 -4.57 -0.34
CA LEU A 141 9.47 -4.01 -0.78
C LEU A 141 8.45 -3.94 0.37
N ALA A 142 8.29 -5.03 1.12
CA ALA A 142 7.36 -5.09 2.24
C ALA A 142 7.76 -4.10 3.34
N GLN A 143 9.06 -3.98 3.62
CA GLN A 143 9.59 -3.01 4.57
C GLN A 143 9.37 -1.57 4.11
N ALA A 144 9.56 -1.27 2.82
CA ALA A 144 9.28 0.06 2.27
C ALA A 144 7.82 0.47 2.48
N ILE A 145 6.87 -0.42 2.14
CA ILE A 145 5.44 -0.15 2.34
C ILE A 145 5.10 -0.05 3.84
N LEU A 146 5.70 -0.90 4.68
CA LEU A 146 5.51 -0.86 6.14
C LEU A 146 5.87 0.52 6.72
N PHE A 147 6.96 1.14 6.24
CA PHE A 147 7.33 2.47 6.68
C PHE A 147 6.30 3.52 6.27
N GLU A 148 5.86 3.52 5.02
CA GLU A 148 4.83 4.46 4.53
C GLU A 148 3.49 4.27 5.27
N GLU A 149 3.07 3.04 5.57
CA GLU A 149 1.87 2.78 6.38
C GLU A 149 1.98 3.25 7.83
N SER A 150 3.18 3.15 8.41
CA SER A 150 3.46 3.71 9.74
C SER A 150 3.43 5.24 9.72
N GLU A 151 3.81 5.86 8.61
CA GLU A 151 3.69 7.31 8.41
C GLU A 151 2.25 7.75 8.24
N HIS A 152 1.45 7.01 7.46
CA HIS A 152 0.01 7.26 7.33
C HIS A 152 -0.66 7.30 8.72
N GLU A 153 -0.37 6.32 9.58
CA GLU A 153 -0.88 6.28 10.96
C GLU A 153 -0.48 7.55 11.73
N ALA A 154 0.79 7.95 11.65
CA ALA A 154 1.29 9.14 12.33
C ALA A 154 0.65 10.44 11.81
N TRP A 155 0.37 10.54 10.50
CA TRP A 155 -0.30 11.72 9.93
C TRP A 155 -1.77 11.79 10.35
N PHE A 156 -2.46 10.66 10.48
CA PHE A 156 -3.83 10.62 11.01
C PHE A 156 -3.88 11.02 12.49
N TYR A 157 -2.90 10.57 13.28
CA TYR A 157 -2.73 11.02 14.66
C TYR A 157 -2.47 12.53 14.76
N GLU A 158 -1.56 13.07 13.93
CA GLU A 158 -1.30 14.51 13.82
C GLU A 158 -2.59 15.27 13.47
N PHE A 159 -3.43 14.72 12.59
CA PHE A 159 -4.71 15.30 12.22
C PHE A 159 -5.65 15.45 13.43
N LEU A 160 -5.81 14.37 14.21
CA LEU A 160 -6.63 14.36 15.42
C LEU A 160 -6.03 15.16 16.59
N GLY A 161 -4.79 15.64 16.45
CA GLY A 161 -4.07 16.29 17.55
C GLY A 161 -3.75 15.35 18.70
N THR A 162 -3.67 14.05 18.43
CA THR A 162 -3.38 13.00 19.42
C THR A 162 -2.14 12.23 18.97
N GLY A 163 -1.31 11.76 19.90
CA GLY A 163 -0.13 10.96 19.57
C GLY A 163 1.17 11.77 19.30
N PRO A 164 2.28 11.06 19.05
CA PRO A 164 3.59 11.68 18.86
C PRO A 164 3.66 12.42 17.51
N PRO A 165 4.49 13.47 17.38
CA PRO A 165 4.68 14.15 16.11
C PRO A 165 5.26 13.18 15.06
N PRO A 166 4.83 13.28 13.78
CA PRO A 166 5.44 12.50 12.72
C PRO A 166 6.93 12.84 12.59
N ARG A 167 7.76 11.82 12.33
CA ARG A 167 9.23 11.94 12.42
C ARG A 167 9.94 12.32 11.12
N PHE A 168 9.20 12.56 10.02
CA PHE A 168 9.77 12.88 8.71
C PHE A 168 9.46 14.30 8.20
N GLN A 169 10.29 14.76 7.26
CA GLN A 169 10.23 16.11 6.67
C GLN A 169 8.95 16.32 5.85
N ARG A 170 8.28 17.46 6.10
CA ARG A 170 7.20 17.96 5.25
C ARG A 170 7.71 18.16 3.81
N GLY A 171 7.00 17.63 2.81
CA GLY A 171 7.32 17.80 1.38
C GLY A 171 7.49 16.50 0.56
N PHE A 172 7.51 15.33 1.22
CA PHE A 172 7.59 14.01 0.55
C PHE A 172 6.26 13.25 0.49
N ARG A 173 5.20 13.77 1.15
CA ARG A 173 3.87 13.12 1.17
C ARG A 173 3.33 12.94 -0.25
N GLY A 174 2.74 11.78 -0.52
CA GLY A 174 2.15 11.44 -1.81
C GLY A 174 3.16 11.00 -2.87
N ARG A 175 4.46 10.98 -2.56
CA ARG A 175 5.53 10.56 -3.50
C ARG A 175 6.12 9.19 -3.19
N SER A 176 5.67 8.53 -2.12
CA SER A 176 6.19 7.22 -1.69
C SER A 176 7.73 7.14 -1.71
N PRO A 177 8.44 7.92 -0.88
CA PRO A 177 9.91 7.98 -0.91
C PRO A 177 10.59 6.63 -0.65
N TYR A 178 9.95 5.72 0.08
CA TYR A 178 10.51 4.40 0.36
C TYR A 178 10.27 3.42 -0.75
N VAL A 179 9.14 3.53 -1.45
CA VAL A 179 8.81 2.66 -2.58
C VAL A 179 9.44 3.15 -3.87
N THR A 180 9.55 4.46 -4.11
CA THR A 180 10.12 5.03 -5.35
C THR A 180 11.61 4.78 -5.53
N ARG A 181 12.34 4.37 -4.49
CA ARG A 181 13.72 3.87 -4.63
C ARG A 181 13.80 2.50 -5.31
N LEU A 182 12.68 1.77 -5.36
CA LEU A 182 12.60 0.44 -5.97
C LEU A 182 12.40 0.60 -7.49
N PRO A 183 12.91 -0.35 -8.30
CA PRO A 183 12.72 -0.28 -9.75
C PRO A 183 11.23 -0.21 -10.08
N ALA A 184 10.86 0.78 -10.90
CA ALA A 184 9.50 0.95 -11.38
C ALA A 184 9.08 -0.21 -12.29
N SER A 185 7.78 -0.45 -12.37
CA SER A 185 7.13 -1.35 -13.33
C SER A 185 7.33 -0.90 -14.77
N ASP A 186 7.65 0.38 -15.00
CA ASP A 186 7.78 0.91 -16.34
C ASP A 186 9.05 0.37 -17.00
N PRO A 187 8.95 -0.18 -18.23
CA PRO A 187 10.13 -0.32 -19.06
C PRO A 187 10.69 1.10 -19.21
N ALA A 188 11.95 1.28 -18.79
CA ALA A 188 12.65 2.56 -18.77
C ALA A 188 12.14 3.52 -19.86
N ASP A 189 11.73 4.72 -19.45
CA ASP A 189 11.49 5.82 -20.38
C ASP A 189 12.71 5.89 -21.33
N PRO A 190 12.55 5.59 -22.63
CA PRO A 190 13.67 5.60 -23.56
C PRO A 190 14.31 6.98 -23.69
N ASP A 191 13.65 8.04 -23.19
CA ASP A 191 14.11 9.42 -23.19
C ASP A 191 14.63 9.91 -21.82
N ALA A 192 14.69 9.05 -20.79
CA ALA A 192 15.30 9.44 -19.52
C ALA A 192 16.81 9.69 -19.71
N PRO A 193 17.33 10.91 -19.42
CA PRO A 193 18.75 11.16 -19.54
C PRO A 193 19.49 10.27 -18.53
N GLY A 194 20.38 9.42 -19.06
CA GLY A 194 21.24 8.56 -18.25
C GLY A 194 22.13 9.36 -17.30
N PRO A 195 22.69 8.69 -16.26
CA PRO A 195 23.55 9.32 -15.26
C PRO A 195 24.81 9.96 -15.87
#